data_AF-A0A075GUX7-F1
#
_entry.id   AF-A0A075GUX7-F1
#
_cell.length_a   1.000
_cell.length_b   1.000
_cell.length_c   1.000
_cell.angle_alpha   90.00
_cell.angle_beta   90.00
_cell.angle_gamma   90.00
#
_symmetry.space_group_name_H-M   'P 1'
#
loop_
_entity.id
_entity.type
_entity.pdbx_description
1 polymer ?
#
loop_
_entity_poly.entity_id
_entity_poly.type
_entity_poly.pdbx_seq_one_letter_code
_entity_poly.pdbx_strand_id
1 'polypeptide(L)'
;MRIITKIKFKDKKKAEQIQTKDTSGKRKIPITIERQPKTPQEIEIERLGKRLGPEYEEIFLEIQTIINNKTRIQGIVVKKRSLKEKLNGMFLTFLKQHPKQLKVYREFLEVMSKPQNTRTLIEIFACAERRTAKDSGSKNVRLELMKLFLEVNNDPELKELTIEEKINITYGRSLLGTKNAEKLRKTRGIVYFIRYSAKEIERQIYQVDRTYKPKHVSIEELRKQQARPTLLAVYGKDDHNGAFYLYQGNFDHLSKSFKIVLYETDNERGVYNAVRETHKKHGQITHFMIGGHGTPDSIALGRIKPGDSKEERERKILDLTDTKELAKLKVHLKGATLLLESCSTGRKQEDRENMREMLMRSLDVVEVFAPKEMSAAGKTIHSVEIINGKPRVVNADYELMSEIIMRYAENKNKSIIDAFEGDSEKKNKLKKELG
;
A
#
# COMPACT_ATOMS: atom_id res chain seq x y z
N MET A 1 4.65 -13.62 53.91
CA MET A 1 4.26 -12.77 52.76
C MET A 1 3.75 -13.68 51.63
N ARG A 2 2.45 -13.70 51.30
CA ARG A 2 1.89 -14.55 50.24
C ARG A 2 2.08 -13.84 48.88
N ILE A 3 2.92 -14.39 48.00
CA ILE A 3 3.03 -13.93 46.62
C ILE A 3 1.81 -14.46 45.86
N ILE A 4 0.81 -13.60 45.63
CA ILE A 4 -0.34 -13.90 44.77
C ILE A 4 0.06 -13.59 43.33
N THR A 5 0.45 -14.60 42.57
CA THR A 5 0.71 -14.43 41.13
C THR A 5 -0.63 -14.39 40.39
N LYS A 6 -1.12 -13.18 40.05
CA LYS A 6 -2.31 -13.02 39.21
C LYS A 6 -1.98 -13.35 37.75
N ILE A 7 -2.34 -14.55 37.31
CA ILE A 7 -2.18 -14.96 35.91
C ILE A 7 -3.53 -14.82 35.19
N LYS A 8 -3.58 -13.96 34.17
CA LYS A 8 -4.80 -13.69 33.41
C LYS A 8 -4.99 -14.71 32.27
N PHE A 9 -5.98 -15.57 32.39
CA PHE A 9 -6.40 -16.50 31.33
C PHE A 9 -7.70 -16.03 30.67
N LYS A 10 -7.86 -16.26 29.36
CA LYS A 10 -9.10 -15.93 28.61
C LYS A 10 -10.03 -17.13 28.39
N ASP A 11 -9.54 -18.35 28.65
CA ASP A 11 -10.23 -19.60 28.28
C ASP A 11 -10.31 -20.52 29.50
N LYS A 12 -11.54 -20.91 29.87
CA LYS A 12 -11.85 -21.67 31.10
C LYS A 12 -11.26 -23.08 31.04
N LYS A 13 -11.32 -23.74 29.88
CA LYS A 13 -10.86 -25.14 29.70
C LYS A 13 -9.34 -25.28 29.82
N LYS A 14 -8.56 -24.29 29.35
CA LYS A 14 -7.10 -24.29 29.51
C LYS A 14 -6.66 -24.06 30.95
N ALA A 15 -7.42 -23.31 31.73
CA ALA A 15 -7.11 -23.10 33.13
C ALA A 15 -7.45 -24.33 34.00
N GLU A 16 -8.52 -25.06 33.65
CA GLU A 16 -8.86 -26.34 34.26
C GLU A 16 -7.79 -27.42 33.97
N GLN A 17 -7.19 -27.44 32.77
CA GLN A 17 -6.08 -28.36 32.44
C GLN A 17 -4.76 -28.08 33.17
N ILE A 18 -4.51 -26.84 33.62
CA ILE A 18 -3.31 -26.50 34.40
C ILE A 18 -3.49 -26.90 35.88
N GLN A 19 -4.73 -26.89 36.39
CA GLN A 19 -5.04 -27.32 37.75
C GLN A 19 -4.91 -28.85 37.97
N THR A 20 -4.92 -29.65 36.92
CA THR A 20 -4.95 -31.13 37.00
C THR A 20 -3.61 -31.81 36.77
N LYS A 21 -2.54 -31.10 36.37
CA LYS A 21 -1.24 -31.69 36.02
C LYS A 21 -0.09 -31.50 37.02
N ASP A 22 -0.32 -30.89 38.18
CA ASP A 22 0.72 -30.77 39.20
C ASP A 22 0.66 -31.93 40.20
N THR A 23 1.43 -32.99 39.92
CA THR A 23 1.60 -34.16 40.79
C THR A 23 2.62 -33.92 41.92
N SER A 24 3.18 -32.71 42.08
CA SER A 24 4.33 -32.45 42.95
C SER A 24 4.02 -32.16 44.43
N GLY A 25 2.80 -32.40 44.93
CA GLY A 25 2.45 -32.18 46.34
C GLY A 25 2.52 -30.72 46.82
N LYS A 26 2.77 -29.76 45.92
CA LYS A 26 2.82 -28.33 46.22
C LYS A 26 1.41 -27.76 46.34
N ARG A 27 1.19 -26.91 47.37
CA ARG A 27 -0.10 -26.26 47.65
C ARG A 27 -0.67 -25.59 46.39
N LYS A 28 -1.88 -25.98 45.98
CA LYS A 28 -2.64 -25.34 44.91
C LYS A 28 -2.82 -23.85 45.22
N ILE A 29 -2.12 -22.98 44.49
CA ILE A 29 -2.37 -21.54 44.53
C ILE A 29 -3.69 -21.31 43.78
N PRO A 30 -4.73 -20.74 44.40
CA PRO A 30 -5.96 -20.42 43.70
C PRO A 30 -5.66 -19.36 42.63
N ILE A 31 -5.76 -19.76 41.36
CA ILE A 31 -5.67 -18.83 40.23
C ILE A 31 -7.06 -18.24 40.03
N THR A 32 -7.27 -17.00 40.50
CA THR A 32 -8.47 -16.23 40.15
C THR A 32 -8.33 -15.72 38.72
N ILE A 33 -9.16 -16.25 37.82
CA ILE A 33 -9.19 -15.83 36.42
C ILE A 33 -10.14 -14.65 36.30
N GLU A 34 -9.59 -13.45 36.26
CA GLU A 34 -10.36 -12.24 36.02
C GLU A 34 -10.69 -12.13 34.52
N ARG A 35 -11.95 -12.37 34.15
CA ARG A 35 -12.41 -12.13 32.78
C ARG A 35 -12.29 -10.64 32.48
N GLN A 36 -11.60 -10.30 31.40
CA GLN A 36 -11.61 -8.93 30.90
C GLN A 36 -13.04 -8.54 30.52
N PRO A 37 -13.52 -7.36 30.91
CA PRO A 37 -14.85 -6.89 30.51
C PRO A 37 -14.94 -6.79 28.99
N LYS A 38 -16.13 -7.10 28.45
CA LYS A 38 -16.42 -6.96 27.01
C LYS A 38 -16.44 -5.48 26.63
N THR A 39 -15.97 -5.14 25.43
CA THR A 39 -16.11 -3.78 24.91
C THR A 39 -17.57 -3.52 24.50
N PRO A 40 -18.01 -2.25 24.42
CA PRO A 40 -19.35 -1.91 23.91
C PRO A 40 -19.64 -2.52 22.53
N GLN A 41 -18.64 -2.61 21.66
CA GLN A 41 -18.75 -3.22 20.33
C GLN A 41 -19.00 -4.73 20.43
N GLU A 42 -18.31 -5.43 21.34
CA GLU A 42 -18.50 -6.87 21.55
C GLU A 42 -19.89 -7.18 22.11
N ILE A 43 -20.39 -6.35 23.03
CA ILE A 43 -21.75 -6.45 23.57
C ILE A 43 -22.78 -6.27 22.45
N GLU A 44 -22.60 -5.26 21.60
CA GLU A 44 -23.53 -5.01 20.48
C GLU A 44 -23.47 -6.12 19.42
N ILE A 45 -22.29 -6.64 19.10
CA ILE A 45 -22.12 -7.78 18.19
C ILE A 45 -22.88 -9.00 18.74
N GLU A 46 -22.76 -9.31 20.03
CA GLU A 46 -23.50 -10.40 20.66
C GLU A 46 -25.02 -10.17 20.64
N ARG A 47 -25.46 -8.93 20.91
CA ARG A 47 -26.88 -8.56 20.85
C ARG A 47 -27.45 -8.76 19.45
N LEU A 48 -26.72 -8.34 18.41
CA LEU A 48 -27.12 -8.54 17.02
C LEU A 48 -27.08 -10.02 16.62
N GLY A 49 -26.07 -10.77 17.09
CA GLY A 49 -25.95 -12.20 16.86
C GLY A 49 -27.17 -12.99 17.37
N LYS A 50 -27.66 -12.66 18.57
CA LYS A 50 -28.87 -13.28 19.15
C LYS A 50 -30.16 -13.01 18.37
N ARG A 51 -30.17 -12.01 17.49
CA ARG A 51 -31.32 -11.67 16.64
C ARG A 51 -31.24 -12.35 15.27
N LEU A 52 -30.13 -13.02 14.96
CA LEU A 52 -30.00 -13.80 13.73
C LEU A 52 -30.82 -15.09 13.88
N GLY A 53 -31.34 -15.60 12.76
CA GLY A 53 -31.99 -16.91 12.74
C GLY A 53 -30.99 -18.04 13.07
N PRO A 54 -31.46 -19.20 13.57
CA PRO A 54 -30.61 -20.34 13.91
C PRO A 54 -29.65 -20.76 12.79
N GLU A 55 -30.05 -20.58 11.53
CA GLU A 55 -29.26 -20.89 10.34
C GLU A 55 -27.97 -20.04 10.18
N TYR A 56 -27.84 -18.95 10.95
CA TYR A 56 -26.67 -18.07 10.94
C TYR A 56 -25.83 -18.14 12.22
N GLU A 57 -26.30 -18.84 13.26
CA GLU A 57 -25.62 -18.90 14.55
C GLU A 57 -24.23 -19.53 14.43
N GLU A 58 -24.13 -20.64 13.69
CA GLU A 58 -22.87 -21.34 13.44
C GLU A 58 -21.86 -20.42 12.73
N ILE A 59 -22.25 -19.79 11.62
CA ILE A 59 -21.39 -18.87 10.85
C ILE A 59 -20.95 -17.68 11.71
N PHE A 60 -21.84 -17.16 12.56
CA PHE A 60 -21.51 -16.07 13.48
C PHE A 60 -20.43 -16.49 14.48
N LEU A 61 -20.53 -17.69 15.06
CA LEU A 61 -19.53 -18.24 15.99
C LEU A 61 -18.18 -18.51 15.30
N GLU A 62 -18.18 -18.97 14.05
CA GLU A 62 -16.98 -19.13 13.23
C GLU A 62 -16.26 -17.79 13.02
N ILE A 63 -17.01 -16.75 12.65
CA ILE A 63 -16.46 -15.39 12.47
C ILE A 63 -15.80 -14.90 13.76
N GLN A 64 -16.48 -15.04 14.91
CA GLN A 64 -15.93 -14.66 16.21
C GLN A 64 -14.66 -15.46 16.54
N THR A 65 -14.64 -16.75 16.19
CA THR A 65 -13.47 -17.63 16.39
C THR A 65 -12.28 -17.17 15.55
N ILE A 66 -12.48 -16.84 14.27
CA ILE A 66 -11.43 -16.33 13.39
C ILE A 66 -10.82 -15.03 13.96
N ILE A 67 -11.67 -14.07 14.34
CA ILE A 67 -11.25 -12.78 14.92
C ILE A 67 -10.44 -13.00 16.22
N ASN A 68 -10.91 -13.87 17.10
CA ASN A 68 -10.23 -14.16 18.36
C ASN A 68 -8.89 -14.90 18.17
N ASN A 69 -8.82 -15.84 17.22
CA ASN A 69 -7.60 -16.59 16.95
C ASN A 69 -6.50 -15.70 16.35
N LYS A 70 -6.83 -14.84 15.38
CA LYS A 70 -5.85 -13.96 14.75
C LYS A 70 -5.25 -12.95 15.72
N THR A 71 -6.07 -12.43 16.63
CA THR A 71 -5.63 -11.46 17.63
C THR A 71 -4.79 -12.08 18.75
N ARG A 72 -4.85 -13.41 18.93
CA ARG A 72 -4.03 -14.16 19.89
C ARG A 72 -2.60 -14.38 19.41
N ILE A 73 -2.41 -14.69 18.12
CA ILE A 73 -1.13 -15.09 17.53
C ILE A 73 -0.13 -13.90 17.46
N GLN A 74 -0.59 -12.66 17.30
CA GLN A 74 0.28 -11.47 17.22
C GLN A 74 0.76 -10.99 18.61
N GLY A 75 1.46 -11.87 19.33
CA GLY A 75 1.86 -11.87 20.75
C GLY A 75 2.33 -10.59 21.46
N ILE A 76 2.53 -9.44 20.81
CA ILE A 76 3.12 -8.24 21.42
C ILE A 76 2.02 -7.35 22.04
N VAL A 77 2.03 -7.28 23.38
CA VAL A 77 0.92 -6.85 24.26
C VAL A 77 0.40 -5.43 24.02
N VAL A 78 1.16 -4.54 23.38
CA VAL A 78 0.77 -3.13 23.18
C VAL A 78 -0.08 -2.91 21.91
N LYS A 79 -0.01 -3.79 20.89
CA LYS A 79 -0.73 -3.62 19.60
C LYS A 79 -1.96 -4.52 19.42
N LYS A 80 -2.29 -5.39 20.39
CA LYS A 80 -3.38 -6.39 20.27
C LYS A 80 -4.79 -5.80 20.24
N ARG A 81 -5.03 -4.70 20.98
CA ARG A 81 -6.36 -4.06 21.03
C ARG A 81 -6.76 -3.51 19.66
N SER A 82 -5.83 -2.87 18.94
CA SER A 82 -6.16 -2.19 17.69
C SER A 82 -6.64 -3.11 16.56
N LEU A 83 -6.10 -4.33 16.40
CA LEU A 83 -6.55 -5.22 15.32
C LEU A 83 -7.91 -5.86 15.64
N LYS A 84 -8.11 -6.30 16.89
CA LYS A 84 -9.39 -6.88 17.31
C LYS A 84 -10.51 -5.86 17.19
N GLU A 85 -10.29 -4.65 17.69
CA GLU A 85 -11.25 -3.55 17.62
C GLU A 85 -11.57 -3.19 16.17
N LYS A 86 -10.58 -3.17 15.28
CA LYS A 86 -10.78 -2.90 13.85
C LYS A 86 -11.62 -3.98 13.17
N LEU A 87 -11.30 -5.26 13.40
CA LEU A 87 -12.08 -6.38 12.86
C LEU A 87 -13.52 -6.40 13.41
N ASN A 88 -13.69 -6.22 14.72
CA ASN A 88 -15.01 -6.13 15.34
C ASN A 88 -15.79 -4.92 14.83
N GLY A 89 -15.16 -3.76 14.64
CA GLY A 89 -15.78 -2.58 14.05
C GLY A 89 -16.28 -2.85 12.62
N MET A 90 -15.43 -3.46 11.78
CA MET A 90 -15.83 -3.89 10.43
C MET A 90 -16.99 -4.88 10.45
N PHE A 91 -16.94 -5.87 11.35
CA PHE A 91 -17.97 -6.90 11.48
C PHE A 91 -19.30 -6.31 11.96
N LEU A 92 -19.26 -5.44 12.96
CA LEU A 92 -20.44 -4.77 13.50
C LEU A 92 -21.15 -3.94 12.42
N THR A 93 -20.40 -3.14 11.65
CA THR A 93 -20.97 -2.40 10.52
C THR A 93 -21.55 -3.35 9.47
N PHE A 94 -20.87 -4.46 9.16
CA PHE A 94 -21.36 -5.45 8.22
C PHE A 94 -22.66 -6.11 8.70
N LEU A 95 -22.73 -6.54 9.96
CA LEU A 95 -23.93 -7.12 10.57
C LEU A 95 -25.14 -6.19 10.49
N LYS A 96 -24.93 -4.88 10.73
CA LYS A 96 -26.00 -3.88 10.65
C LYS A 96 -26.53 -3.70 9.23
N GLN A 97 -25.67 -3.81 8.22
CA GLN A 97 -26.02 -3.55 6.83
C GLN A 97 -26.47 -4.81 6.08
N HIS A 98 -25.89 -5.97 6.40
CA HIS A 98 -25.99 -7.21 5.63
C HIS A 98 -26.09 -8.47 6.52
N PRO A 99 -27.04 -8.54 7.47
CA PRO A 99 -27.10 -9.64 8.44
C PRO A 99 -27.32 -11.02 7.79
N LYS A 100 -27.88 -11.08 6.58
CA LYS A 100 -28.12 -12.33 5.83
C LYS A 100 -26.95 -12.75 4.92
N GLN A 101 -25.83 -12.03 4.93
CA GLN A 101 -24.67 -12.28 4.04
C GLN A 101 -23.42 -12.69 4.83
N LEU A 102 -23.58 -13.30 6.01
CA LEU A 102 -22.47 -13.64 6.90
C LEU A 102 -21.48 -14.63 6.30
N LYS A 103 -21.95 -15.52 5.42
CA LYS A 103 -21.09 -16.45 4.67
C LYS A 103 -19.99 -15.72 3.89
N VAL A 104 -20.33 -14.64 3.19
CA VAL A 104 -19.38 -13.81 2.44
C VAL A 104 -18.33 -13.20 3.38
N TYR A 105 -18.76 -12.69 4.54
CA TYR A 105 -17.84 -12.10 5.52
C TYR A 105 -16.92 -13.15 6.15
N ARG A 106 -17.43 -14.35 6.45
CA ARG A 106 -16.66 -15.49 6.96
C ARG A 106 -15.57 -15.90 5.98
N GLU A 107 -15.94 -16.16 4.73
CA GLU A 107 -15.00 -16.52 3.65
C GLU A 107 -13.93 -15.45 3.44
N PHE A 108 -14.34 -14.17 3.43
CA PHE A 108 -13.42 -13.04 3.36
C PHE A 108 -12.40 -13.07 4.51
N LEU A 109 -12.88 -13.22 5.76
CA LEU A 109 -12.00 -13.26 6.91
C LEU A 109 -11.06 -14.46 6.90
N GLU A 110 -11.51 -15.63 6.47
CA GLU A 110 -10.65 -16.82 6.36
C GLU A 110 -9.45 -16.55 5.46
N VAL A 111 -9.68 -15.96 4.29
CA VAL A 111 -8.61 -15.62 3.34
C VAL A 111 -7.68 -14.55 3.93
N MET A 112 -8.25 -13.44 4.43
CA MET A 112 -7.49 -12.31 5.00
C MET A 112 -6.68 -12.68 6.24
N SER A 113 -7.09 -13.75 6.90
CA SER A 113 -6.45 -14.27 8.10
C SER A 113 -5.25 -15.14 7.80
N LYS A 114 -5.05 -15.67 6.58
CA LYS A 114 -3.91 -16.57 6.30
C LYS A 114 -2.53 -15.89 6.46
N PRO A 115 -2.31 -14.67 5.93
CA PRO A 115 -1.01 -14.02 6.00
C PRO A 115 -0.64 -13.52 7.40
N GLN A 116 0.66 -13.32 7.66
CA GLN A 116 1.14 -12.77 8.93
C GLN A 116 0.79 -11.27 9.10
N ASN A 117 0.61 -10.55 7.99
CA ASN A 117 0.36 -9.10 7.93
C ASN A 117 -1.14 -8.74 7.82
N THR A 118 -2.05 -9.50 8.45
CA THR A 118 -3.51 -9.28 8.41
C THR A 118 -3.92 -7.82 8.65
N ARG A 119 -3.27 -7.12 9.58
CA ARG A 119 -3.56 -5.69 9.85
C ARG A 119 -3.41 -4.86 8.58
N THR A 120 -2.24 -4.91 7.94
CA THR A 120 -1.92 -4.16 6.71
C THR A 120 -2.94 -4.44 5.61
N LEU A 121 -3.26 -5.72 5.39
CA LEU A 121 -4.25 -6.13 4.39
C LEU A 121 -5.64 -5.53 4.66
N ILE A 122 -6.06 -5.51 5.92
CA ILE A 122 -7.32 -4.87 6.32
C ILE A 122 -7.29 -3.35 6.10
N GLU A 123 -6.15 -2.69 6.27
CA GLU A 123 -6.04 -1.25 5.99
C GLU A 123 -6.10 -0.94 4.49
N ILE A 124 -5.44 -1.77 3.67
CA ILE A 124 -5.49 -1.70 2.20
C ILE A 124 -6.92 -1.95 1.71
N PHE A 125 -7.60 -2.99 2.22
CA PHE A 125 -9.00 -3.25 1.88
C PHE A 125 -9.93 -2.10 2.28
N ALA A 126 -9.76 -1.55 3.49
CA ALA A 126 -10.53 -0.39 3.92
C ALA A 126 -10.23 0.87 3.07
N CYS A 127 -9.01 0.98 2.52
CA CYS A 127 -8.65 2.03 1.57
C CYS A 127 -9.39 1.85 0.24
N ALA A 128 -9.43 0.62 -0.31
CA ALA A 128 -10.21 0.28 -1.49
C ALA A 128 -11.70 0.62 -1.28
N GLU A 129 -12.27 0.20 -0.14
CA GLU A 129 -13.67 0.49 0.22
C GLU A 129 -13.97 1.98 0.21
N ARG A 130 -13.16 2.79 0.89
CA ARG A 130 -13.37 4.26 0.93
C ARG A 130 -13.30 4.89 -0.45
N ARG A 131 -12.48 4.36 -1.36
CA ARG A 131 -12.36 4.92 -2.73
C ARG A 131 -13.51 4.50 -3.61
N THR A 132 -13.81 3.21 -3.65
CA THR A 132 -14.97 2.71 -4.41
C THR A 132 -16.25 3.39 -3.93
N ALA A 133 -16.40 3.69 -2.63
CA ALA A 133 -17.56 4.41 -2.10
C ALA A 133 -17.66 5.87 -2.58
N LYS A 134 -16.52 6.57 -2.75
CA LYS A 134 -16.50 7.91 -3.33
C LYS A 134 -16.94 7.90 -4.79
N ASP A 135 -16.66 6.80 -5.50
CA ASP A 135 -16.80 6.72 -6.95
C ASP A 135 -18.12 6.09 -7.40
N SER A 136 -18.68 5.13 -6.66
CA SER A 136 -19.84 4.34 -7.09
C SER A 136 -21.19 4.89 -6.66
N GLY A 137 -21.23 5.73 -5.61
CA GLY A 137 -22.47 6.13 -4.94
C GLY A 137 -23.24 4.96 -4.29
N SER A 138 -22.70 3.73 -4.32
CA SER A 138 -23.35 2.54 -3.78
C SER A 138 -23.30 2.53 -2.26
N LYS A 139 -24.43 2.20 -1.62
CA LYS A 139 -24.52 2.00 -0.17
C LYS A 139 -23.91 0.66 0.28
N ASN A 140 -23.66 -0.26 -0.66
CA ASN A 140 -23.28 -1.65 -0.41
C ASN A 140 -21.83 -1.97 -0.84
N VAL A 141 -21.00 -0.94 -1.02
CA VAL A 141 -19.62 -1.04 -1.53
C VAL A 141 -18.81 -2.14 -0.84
N ARG A 142 -18.91 -2.26 0.48
CA ARG A 142 -18.18 -3.28 1.24
C ARG A 142 -18.56 -4.70 0.82
N LEU A 143 -19.85 -5.00 0.73
CA LEU A 143 -20.34 -6.33 0.33
C LEU A 143 -19.92 -6.65 -1.10
N GLU A 144 -20.07 -5.70 -2.02
CA GLU A 144 -19.68 -5.84 -3.43
C GLU A 144 -18.18 -6.11 -3.57
N LEU A 145 -17.33 -5.35 -2.86
CA LEU A 145 -15.89 -5.57 -2.85
C LEU A 145 -15.50 -6.90 -2.21
N MET A 146 -16.17 -7.35 -1.14
CA MET A 146 -15.90 -8.66 -0.55
C MET A 146 -16.22 -9.80 -1.52
N LYS A 147 -17.37 -9.74 -2.21
CA LYS A 147 -17.73 -10.73 -3.24
C LYS A 147 -16.70 -10.76 -4.37
N LEU A 148 -16.37 -9.58 -4.91
CA LEU A 148 -15.37 -9.46 -5.98
C LEU A 148 -13.98 -9.91 -5.53
N PHE A 149 -13.62 -9.71 -4.27
CA PHE A 149 -12.36 -10.22 -3.71
C PHE A 149 -12.33 -11.75 -3.66
N LEU A 150 -13.44 -12.38 -3.24
CA LEU A 150 -13.53 -13.85 -3.23
C LEU A 150 -13.47 -14.43 -4.64
N GLU A 151 -14.10 -13.77 -5.62
CA GLU A 151 -13.97 -14.11 -7.04
C GLU A 151 -12.51 -14.02 -7.52
N VAL A 152 -11.83 -12.89 -7.24
CA VAL A 152 -10.40 -12.70 -7.56
C VAL A 152 -9.52 -13.73 -6.86
N ASN A 153 -9.84 -14.10 -5.61
CA ASN A 153 -9.06 -15.06 -4.86
C ASN A 153 -9.15 -16.47 -5.43
N ASN A 154 -10.30 -16.84 -5.99
CA ASN A 154 -10.58 -18.14 -6.59
C ASN A 154 -10.23 -18.20 -8.09
N ASP A 155 -9.79 -17.09 -8.69
CA ASP A 155 -9.38 -17.02 -10.08
C ASP A 155 -8.05 -17.76 -10.30
N PRO A 156 -8.01 -18.82 -11.14
CA PRO A 156 -6.81 -19.63 -11.35
C PRO A 156 -5.68 -18.85 -12.04
N GLU A 157 -5.97 -17.82 -12.85
CA GLU A 157 -4.95 -16.97 -13.47
C GLU A 157 -4.23 -16.08 -12.45
N LEU A 158 -4.82 -15.91 -11.27
CA LEU A 158 -4.34 -15.03 -10.20
C LEU A 158 -3.85 -15.82 -8.98
N LYS A 159 -3.72 -17.15 -9.08
CA LYS A 159 -3.35 -18.01 -7.95
C LYS A 159 -1.98 -17.66 -7.35
N GLU A 160 -1.03 -17.25 -8.18
CA GLU A 160 0.35 -16.91 -7.78
C GLU A 160 0.47 -15.52 -7.13
N LEU A 161 -0.59 -14.71 -7.21
CA LEU A 161 -0.59 -13.38 -6.61
C LEU A 161 -0.80 -13.46 -5.10
N THR A 162 -0.12 -12.55 -4.40
CA THR A 162 -0.30 -12.37 -2.97
C THR A 162 -1.69 -11.83 -2.65
N ILE A 163 -2.15 -12.03 -1.40
CA ILE A 163 -3.46 -11.51 -0.95
C ILE A 163 -3.54 -9.99 -1.13
N GLU A 164 -2.44 -9.28 -0.92
CA GLU A 164 -2.36 -7.85 -1.15
C GLU A 164 -2.62 -7.48 -2.61
N GLU A 165 -1.91 -8.11 -3.55
CA GLU A 165 -2.11 -7.88 -4.99
C GLU A 165 -3.54 -8.22 -5.41
N LYS A 166 -4.12 -9.30 -4.84
CA LYS A 166 -5.52 -9.66 -5.06
C LYS A 166 -6.49 -8.55 -4.60
N ILE A 167 -6.28 -7.95 -3.42
CA ILE A 167 -7.09 -6.79 -2.96
C ILE A 167 -6.97 -5.62 -3.94
N ASN A 168 -5.76 -5.33 -4.43
CA ASN A 168 -5.56 -4.25 -5.40
C ASN A 168 -6.26 -4.56 -6.73
N ILE A 169 -6.19 -5.79 -7.22
CA ILE A 169 -6.94 -6.21 -8.42
C ILE A 169 -8.44 -6.13 -8.19
N THR A 170 -8.95 -6.51 -7.01
CA THR A 170 -10.36 -6.30 -6.66
C THR A 170 -10.76 -4.84 -6.82
N TYR A 171 -9.96 -3.91 -6.31
CA TYR A 171 -10.21 -2.47 -6.51
C TYR A 171 -10.19 -2.10 -8.01
N GLY A 172 -9.19 -2.55 -8.76
CA GLY A 172 -9.10 -2.32 -10.21
C GLY A 172 -10.31 -2.86 -10.98
N ARG A 173 -10.77 -4.07 -10.67
CA ARG A 173 -11.97 -4.68 -11.25
C ARG A 173 -13.23 -3.92 -10.85
N SER A 174 -13.33 -3.41 -9.63
CA SER A 174 -14.48 -2.60 -9.18
C SER A 174 -14.56 -1.27 -9.94
N LEU A 175 -13.41 -0.68 -10.27
CA LEU A 175 -13.34 0.61 -10.96
C LEU A 175 -13.58 0.47 -12.47
N LEU A 176 -12.83 -0.43 -13.12
CA LEU A 176 -12.77 -0.54 -14.59
C LEU A 176 -13.61 -1.67 -15.18
N GLY A 177 -14.09 -2.59 -14.34
CA GLY A 177 -14.58 -3.90 -14.77
C GLY A 177 -13.45 -4.91 -15.04
N THR A 178 -13.78 -6.20 -14.98
CA THR A 178 -12.81 -7.31 -15.09
C THR A 178 -11.95 -7.24 -16.35
N LYS A 179 -12.58 -7.08 -17.52
CA LYS A 179 -11.87 -7.07 -18.82
C LYS A 179 -10.80 -5.98 -18.89
N ASN A 180 -11.10 -4.77 -18.44
CA ASN A 180 -10.21 -3.61 -18.56
C ASN A 180 -9.10 -3.63 -17.51
N ALA A 181 -9.41 -4.03 -16.27
CA ALA A 181 -8.40 -4.22 -15.23
C ALA A 181 -7.38 -5.28 -15.67
N GLU A 182 -7.87 -6.39 -16.24
CA GLU A 182 -7.01 -7.47 -16.74
C GLU A 182 -6.16 -7.03 -17.93
N LYS A 183 -6.73 -6.22 -18.83
CA LYS A 183 -6.00 -5.61 -19.94
C LYS A 183 -4.84 -4.74 -19.44
N LEU A 184 -5.06 -3.89 -18.43
CA LEU A 184 -3.97 -3.10 -17.81
C LEU A 184 -2.92 -3.98 -17.13
N ARG A 185 -3.34 -5.00 -16.38
CA ARG A 185 -2.43 -5.95 -15.73
C ARG A 185 -1.51 -6.63 -16.73
N LYS A 186 -2.06 -7.17 -17.81
CA LYS A 186 -1.30 -7.88 -18.85
C LYS A 186 -0.41 -6.96 -19.68
N THR A 187 -0.86 -5.74 -20.00
CA THR A 187 -0.13 -4.83 -20.90
C THR A 187 0.87 -3.90 -20.22
N ARG A 188 0.56 -3.46 -18.99
CA ARG A 188 1.37 -2.51 -18.21
C ARG A 188 1.97 -3.12 -16.95
N GLY A 189 1.63 -4.36 -16.61
CA GLY A 189 2.10 -5.03 -15.39
C GLY A 189 1.42 -4.54 -14.10
N ILE A 190 0.43 -3.62 -14.20
CA ILE A 190 -0.19 -2.97 -13.05
C ILE A 190 -0.98 -3.99 -12.24
N VAL A 191 -0.52 -4.24 -11.01
CA VAL A 191 -1.21 -5.07 -10.01
C VAL A 191 -1.62 -4.25 -8.80
N TYR A 192 -0.98 -3.11 -8.53
CA TYR A 192 -1.26 -2.25 -7.38
C TYR A 192 -2.17 -1.05 -7.72
N PHE A 193 -3.38 -1.32 -8.22
CA PHE A 193 -4.34 -0.27 -8.62
C PHE A 193 -4.60 0.78 -7.55
N ILE A 194 -4.62 0.41 -6.26
CA ILE A 194 -4.88 1.37 -5.16
C ILE A 194 -3.72 2.39 -5.00
N ARG A 195 -2.57 2.22 -5.65
CA ARG A 195 -1.51 3.25 -5.68
C ARG A 195 -1.89 4.48 -6.51
N TYR A 196 -2.90 4.39 -7.37
CA TYR A 196 -3.22 5.45 -8.32
C TYR A 196 -4.61 6.04 -8.08
N SER A 197 -4.82 7.28 -8.50
CA SER A 197 -6.16 7.88 -8.52
C SER A 197 -7.02 7.18 -9.58
N ALA A 198 -8.34 7.16 -9.39
CA ALA A 198 -9.24 6.57 -10.38
C ALA A 198 -9.10 7.23 -11.76
N LYS A 199 -8.92 8.57 -11.78
CA LYS A 199 -8.62 9.33 -13.00
C LYS A 199 -7.37 8.83 -13.70
N GLU A 200 -6.31 8.55 -12.95
CA GLU A 200 -5.06 8.06 -13.53
C GLU A 200 -5.23 6.65 -14.12
N ILE A 201 -5.91 5.75 -13.41
CA ILE A 201 -6.20 4.40 -13.92
C ILE A 201 -7.02 4.47 -15.22
N GLU A 202 -8.01 5.36 -15.30
CA GLU A 202 -8.81 5.59 -16.51
C GLU A 202 -7.97 6.13 -17.67
N ARG A 203 -7.04 7.06 -17.41
CA ARG A 203 -6.08 7.54 -18.41
C ARG A 203 -5.20 6.41 -18.93
N GLN A 204 -4.75 5.51 -18.04
CA GLN A 204 -3.93 4.36 -18.45
C GLN A 204 -4.72 3.41 -19.34
N ILE A 205 -5.95 3.03 -18.98
CA ILE A 205 -6.74 2.12 -19.83
C ILE A 205 -7.10 2.78 -21.16
N TYR A 206 -7.40 4.09 -21.20
CA TYR A 206 -7.69 4.78 -22.45
C TYR A 206 -6.50 4.83 -23.42
N GLN A 207 -5.27 4.81 -22.90
CA GLN A 207 -4.06 4.69 -23.72
C GLN A 207 -3.88 3.28 -24.32
N VAL A 208 -4.43 2.26 -23.67
CA VAL A 208 -4.38 0.86 -24.14
C VAL A 208 -5.61 0.50 -24.98
N ASP A 209 -6.75 1.11 -24.71
CA ASP A 209 -8.03 0.87 -25.36
C ASP A 209 -8.82 2.17 -25.53
N ARG A 210 -8.80 2.73 -26.75
CA ARG A 210 -9.52 3.95 -27.10
C ARG A 210 -11.04 3.82 -27.07
N THR A 211 -11.56 2.60 -26.99
CA THR A 211 -13.01 2.34 -26.90
C THR A 211 -13.53 2.41 -25.47
N TYR A 212 -12.63 2.49 -24.48
CA TYR A 212 -13.00 2.66 -23.08
C TYR A 212 -13.74 3.98 -22.85
N LYS A 213 -14.89 3.89 -22.16
CA LYS A 213 -15.69 5.05 -21.76
C LYS A 213 -15.33 5.44 -20.32
N PRO A 214 -14.55 6.51 -20.10
CA PRO A 214 -14.17 6.95 -18.77
C PRO A 214 -15.38 7.49 -17.99
N LYS A 215 -15.35 7.32 -16.66
CA LYS A 215 -16.36 7.80 -15.72
C LYS A 215 -15.86 9.02 -14.93
N HIS A 216 -14.55 9.17 -14.76
CA HIS A 216 -13.93 10.14 -13.85
C HIS A 216 -13.14 11.25 -14.59
N VAL A 217 -12.90 11.07 -15.88
CA VAL A 217 -12.19 12.00 -16.76
C VAL A 217 -12.97 12.19 -18.06
N SER A 218 -13.08 13.42 -18.56
CA SER A 218 -13.78 13.64 -19.85
C SER A 218 -12.95 13.11 -21.02
N ILE A 219 -13.62 12.65 -22.08
CA ILE A 219 -12.95 12.20 -23.32
C ILE A 219 -12.09 13.33 -23.91
N GLU A 220 -12.53 14.59 -23.81
CA GLU A 220 -11.77 15.73 -24.28
C GLU A 220 -10.47 15.94 -23.49
N GLU A 221 -10.52 15.81 -22.15
CA GLU A 221 -9.32 15.86 -21.31
C GLU A 221 -8.36 14.73 -21.68
N LEU A 222 -8.87 13.52 -21.93
CA LEU A 222 -8.04 12.39 -22.36
C LEU A 222 -7.37 12.67 -23.70
N ARG A 223 -8.09 13.21 -24.69
CA ARG A 223 -7.53 13.60 -25.99
C ARG A 223 -6.45 14.67 -25.84
N LYS A 224 -6.70 15.72 -25.04
CA LYS A 224 -5.71 16.75 -24.69
C LYS A 224 -4.47 16.13 -24.05
N GLN A 225 -4.66 15.16 -23.15
CA GLN A 225 -3.55 14.47 -22.48
C GLN A 225 -2.69 13.66 -23.46
N GLN A 226 -3.26 13.13 -24.55
CA GLN A 226 -2.48 12.40 -25.56
C GLN A 226 -1.51 13.26 -26.38
N ALA A 227 -1.79 14.55 -26.51
CA ALA A 227 -0.95 15.50 -27.23
C ALA A 227 0.22 16.03 -26.38
N ARG A 228 0.21 15.79 -25.07
CA ARG A 228 1.27 16.25 -24.15
C ARG A 228 2.57 15.45 -24.31
N PRO A 229 3.72 16.01 -23.93
CA PRO A 229 4.98 15.29 -23.88
C PRO A 229 4.90 14.04 -23.00
N THR A 230 5.55 12.96 -23.43
CA THR A 230 5.49 11.68 -22.73
C THR A 230 6.39 11.71 -21.49
N LEU A 231 5.78 11.39 -20.34
CA LEU A 231 6.46 11.01 -19.10
C LEU A 231 6.23 9.51 -18.89
N LEU A 232 7.30 8.72 -18.96
CA LEU A 232 7.25 7.30 -18.61
C LEU A 232 7.48 7.16 -17.10
N ALA A 233 6.58 6.50 -16.39
CA ALA A 233 6.75 6.14 -14.99
C ALA A 233 6.79 4.61 -14.85
N VAL A 234 7.87 4.09 -14.26
CA VAL A 234 8.04 2.65 -13.99
C VAL A 234 8.22 2.45 -12.49
N TYR A 235 7.31 1.72 -11.86
CA TYR A 235 7.35 1.43 -10.42
C TYR A 235 7.69 -0.04 -10.14
N GLY A 236 8.48 -0.24 -9.09
CA GLY A 236 8.70 -1.55 -8.49
C GLY A 236 7.41 -2.13 -7.90
N LYS A 237 7.23 -3.44 -8.05
CA LYS A 237 6.21 -4.21 -7.34
C LYS A 237 6.58 -4.50 -5.89
N ASP A 238 7.84 -4.36 -5.50
CA ASP A 238 8.25 -4.44 -4.11
C ASP A 238 7.90 -3.15 -3.35
N ASP A 239 6.94 -3.23 -2.45
CA ASP A 239 6.53 -2.13 -1.56
C ASP A 239 6.28 -2.66 -0.15
N HIS A 240 7.33 -3.17 0.48
CA HIS A 240 7.23 -3.85 1.77
C HIS A 240 6.70 -2.95 2.90
N ASN A 241 6.81 -1.61 2.77
CA ASN A 241 6.35 -0.64 3.76
C ASN A 241 5.07 0.11 3.35
N GLY A 242 4.53 -0.13 2.15
CA GLY A 242 3.35 0.55 1.65
C GLY A 242 3.58 2.02 1.30
N ALA A 243 4.83 2.46 1.14
CA ALA A 243 5.19 3.83 0.80
C ALA A 243 4.47 4.29 -0.48
N PHE A 244 4.33 3.39 -1.46
CA PHE A 244 3.78 3.79 -2.75
C PHE A 244 2.31 4.14 -2.72
N TYR A 245 1.59 3.74 -1.67
CA TYR A 245 0.20 4.13 -1.45
C TYR A 245 0.02 5.61 -1.11
N LEU A 246 1.10 6.32 -0.77
CA LEU A 246 1.06 7.74 -0.41
C LEU A 246 1.30 8.68 -1.60
N TYR A 247 1.86 8.20 -2.71
CA TYR A 247 2.25 9.04 -3.86
C TYR A 247 1.12 9.45 -4.83
N GLN A 248 -0.16 9.19 -4.51
CA GLN A 248 -1.27 9.49 -5.44
C GLN A 248 -1.33 10.93 -5.90
N GLY A 249 -0.99 11.88 -5.02
CA GLY A 249 -1.00 13.30 -5.35
C GLY A 249 -0.01 13.68 -6.46
N ASN A 250 1.05 12.89 -6.67
CA ASN A 250 2.13 13.24 -7.57
C ASN A 250 1.68 13.19 -9.04
N PHE A 251 0.90 12.15 -9.40
CA PHE A 251 0.44 11.98 -10.77
C PHE A 251 -0.61 13.01 -11.17
N ASP A 252 -1.53 13.38 -10.28
CA ASP A 252 -2.57 14.35 -10.61
C ASP A 252 -1.99 15.71 -11.01
N HIS A 253 -0.92 16.16 -10.35
CA HIS A 253 -0.21 17.39 -10.73
C HIS A 253 0.53 17.23 -12.07
N LEU A 254 1.37 16.20 -12.21
CA LEU A 254 2.16 15.96 -13.42
C LEU A 254 1.27 15.73 -14.65
N SER A 255 0.10 15.10 -14.48
CA SER A 255 -0.82 14.79 -15.56
C SER A 255 -1.35 16.03 -16.27
N LYS A 256 -1.31 17.21 -15.63
CA LYS A 256 -1.69 18.50 -16.24
C LYS A 256 -0.74 18.95 -17.34
N SER A 257 0.53 18.56 -17.25
CA SER A 257 1.59 18.97 -18.17
C SER A 257 2.10 17.83 -19.05
N PHE A 258 1.94 16.58 -18.60
CA PHE A 258 2.51 15.41 -19.26
C PHE A 258 1.47 14.35 -19.62
N LYS A 259 1.78 13.59 -20.68
CA LYS A 259 1.17 12.31 -20.98
C LYS A 259 1.88 11.24 -20.17
N ILE A 260 1.28 10.81 -19.07
CA ILE A 260 1.86 9.81 -18.18
C ILE A 260 1.58 8.41 -18.73
N VAL A 261 2.65 7.64 -18.96
CA VAL A 261 2.59 6.22 -19.33
C VAL A 261 3.13 5.43 -18.14
N LEU A 262 2.28 4.62 -17.53
CA LEU A 262 2.60 3.92 -16.28
C LEU A 262 2.86 2.44 -16.53
N TYR A 263 3.91 1.92 -15.91
CA TYR A 263 4.23 0.50 -15.83
C TYR A 263 4.57 0.09 -14.39
N GLU A 264 4.27 -1.16 -14.07
CA GLU A 264 4.80 -1.83 -12.87
C GLU A 264 5.60 -3.06 -13.27
N THR A 265 6.76 -3.24 -12.64
CA THR A 265 7.62 -4.40 -12.89
C THR A 265 8.29 -4.91 -11.62
N ASP A 266 8.64 -6.18 -11.64
CA ASP A 266 9.38 -6.87 -10.58
C ASP A 266 10.84 -7.16 -10.98
N ASN A 267 11.29 -6.69 -12.16
CA ASN A 267 12.63 -6.98 -12.66
C ASN A 267 13.17 -5.92 -13.62
N GLU A 268 14.49 -5.86 -13.75
CA GLU A 268 15.22 -4.90 -14.58
C GLU A 268 14.80 -4.97 -16.05
N ARG A 269 14.69 -6.20 -16.61
CA ARG A 269 14.27 -6.39 -18.00
C ARG A 269 12.91 -5.76 -18.28
N GLY A 270 12.01 -5.77 -17.31
CA GLY A 270 10.72 -5.11 -17.40
C GLY A 270 10.81 -3.59 -17.50
N VAL A 271 11.78 -2.95 -16.83
CA VAL A 271 12.08 -1.52 -17.00
C VAL A 271 12.51 -1.26 -18.44
N TYR A 272 13.43 -2.07 -18.98
CA TYR A 272 13.95 -1.87 -20.32
C TYR A 272 12.87 -2.09 -21.39
N ASN A 273 12.01 -3.08 -21.17
CA ASN A 273 10.83 -3.31 -22.01
C ASN A 273 9.86 -2.12 -21.95
N ALA A 274 9.60 -1.55 -20.77
CA ALA A 274 8.71 -0.41 -20.62
C ALA A 274 9.22 0.83 -21.38
N VAL A 275 10.54 1.10 -21.33
CA VAL A 275 11.18 2.17 -22.09
C VAL A 275 11.02 1.96 -23.60
N ARG A 276 11.38 0.78 -24.11
CA ARG A 276 11.26 0.44 -25.54
C ARG A 276 9.82 0.52 -26.04
N GLU A 277 8.89 -0.10 -25.33
CA GLU A 277 7.48 -0.13 -25.72
C GLU A 277 6.84 1.25 -25.67
N THR A 278 7.23 2.07 -24.68
CA THR A 278 6.75 3.45 -24.59
C THR A 278 7.27 4.29 -25.74
N HIS A 279 8.57 4.22 -26.03
CA HIS A 279 9.15 4.92 -27.17
C HIS A 279 8.47 4.52 -28.49
N LYS A 280 8.29 3.21 -28.71
CA LYS A 280 7.64 2.66 -29.90
C LYS A 280 6.18 3.13 -30.07
N LYS A 281 5.39 3.17 -29.00
CA LYS A 281 3.94 3.47 -29.07
C LYS A 281 3.60 4.94 -28.91
N HIS A 282 4.41 5.68 -28.16
CA HIS A 282 4.09 7.03 -27.70
C HIS A 282 5.11 8.08 -28.15
N GLY A 283 6.14 7.68 -28.90
CA GLY A 283 7.20 8.55 -29.39
C GLY A 283 8.24 8.89 -28.31
N GLN A 284 8.98 9.97 -28.53
CA GLN A 284 10.06 10.41 -27.64
C GLN A 284 9.60 10.50 -26.17
N ILE A 285 10.39 9.89 -25.28
CA ILE A 285 10.25 10.03 -23.84
C ILE A 285 10.98 11.30 -23.44
N THR A 286 10.23 12.27 -22.87
CA THR A 286 10.83 13.54 -22.41
C THR A 286 11.19 13.50 -20.93
N HIS A 287 10.49 12.67 -20.17
CA HIS A 287 10.71 12.48 -18.75
C HIS A 287 10.61 10.99 -18.45
N PHE A 288 11.56 10.46 -17.67
CA PHE A 288 11.56 9.09 -17.22
C PHE A 288 11.61 9.05 -15.70
N MET A 289 10.62 8.44 -15.08
CA MET A 289 10.48 8.31 -13.64
C MET A 289 10.61 6.85 -13.25
N ILE A 290 11.48 6.56 -12.29
CA ILE A 290 11.68 5.21 -11.74
C ILE A 290 11.40 5.24 -10.24
N GLY A 291 10.40 4.48 -9.79
CA GLY A 291 10.06 4.34 -8.37
C GLY A 291 10.37 2.95 -7.83
N GLY A 292 10.95 2.87 -6.63
CA GLY A 292 11.34 1.59 -6.01
C GLY A 292 12.04 1.79 -4.67
N HIS A 293 12.29 0.71 -3.93
CA HIS A 293 13.12 0.80 -2.72
C HIS A 293 14.58 1.00 -3.13
N GLY A 294 15.14 2.16 -2.77
CA GLY A 294 16.43 2.61 -3.29
C GLY A 294 17.57 2.39 -2.32
N THR A 295 18.74 2.17 -2.92
CA THR A 295 20.06 2.34 -2.33
C THR A 295 20.85 3.32 -3.20
N PRO A 296 22.03 3.79 -2.79
CA PRO A 296 22.81 4.71 -3.63
C PRO A 296 23.16 4.18 -5.02
N ASP A 297 23.27 2.85 -5.19
CA ASP A 297 23.70 2.20 -6.43
C ASP A 297 22.63 1.33 -7.09
N SER A 298 21.45 1.15 -6.47
CA SER A 298 20.43 0.26 -7.04
C SER A 298 19.01 0.57 -6.60
N ILE A 299 18.04 0.10 -7.40
CA ILE A 299 16.61 0.22 -7.11
C ILE A 299 15.98 -1.18 -7.10
N ALA A 300 15.43 -1.60 -5.96
CA ALA A 300 14.68 -2.85 -5.87
C ALA A 300 13.31 -2.71 -6.56
N LEU A 301 13.08 -3.59 -7.53
CA LEU A 301 11.87 -3.65 -8.34
C LEU A 301 10.96 -4.80 -7.87
N GLY A 302 11.53 -5.94 -7.52
CA GLY A 302 10.81 -7.15 -7.14
C GLY A 302 11.13 -7.64 -5.72
N ARG A 303 10.18 -8.37 -5.12
CA ARG A 303 10.36 -8.95 -3.79
C ARG A 303 11.43 -10.05 -3.81
N ILE A 304 12.51 -9.84 -3.07
CA ILE A 304 13.53 -10.86 -2.81
C ILE A 304 12.96 -11.84 -1.77
N LYS A 305 12.86 -13.11 -2.12
CA LYS A 305 12.31 -14.17 -1.27
C LYS A 305 13.45 -15.01 -0.67
N PRO A 306 13.24 -15.59 0.53
CA PRO A 306 14.12 -16.62 1.04
C PRO A 306 14.22 -17.77 0.03
N GLY A 307 15.46 -18.17 -0.29
CA GLY A 307 15.74 -19.22 -1.28
C GLY A 307 16.00 -18.73 -2.71
N ASP A 308 15.75 -17.45 -3.02
CA ASP A 308 16.11 -16.90 -4.34
C ASP A 308 17.62 -17.06 -4.59
N SER A 309 18.00 -17.53 -5.78
CA SER A 309 19.39 -17.60 -6.24
C SER A 309 20.00 -16.20 -6.38
N LYS A 310 21.32 -16.11 -6.53
CA LYS A 310 22.00 -14.82 -6.77
C LYS A 310 21.45 -14.15 -8.04
N GLU A 311 21.30 -14.92 -9.11
CA GLU A 311 20.80 -14.46 -10.41
C GLU A 311 19.33 -14.02 -10.34
N GLU A 312 18.50 -14.71 -9.55
CA GLU A 312 17.10 -14.30 -9.33
C GLU A 312 17.00 -12.98 -8.56
N ARG A 313 17.88 -12.75 -7.58
CA ARG A 313 17.95 -11.49 -6.83
C ARG A 313 18.43 -10.34 -7.71
N GLU A 314 19.49 -10.58 -8.48
CA GLU A 314 20.07 -9.60 -9.41
C GLU A 314 19.01 -9.11 -10.40
N ARG A 315 18.24 -10.03 -11.00
CA ARG A 315 17.14 -9.66 -11.92
C ARG A 315 16.09 -8.76 -11.29
N LYS A 316 15.87 -8.84 -9.97
CA LYS A 316 14.85 -8.05 -9.25
C LYS A 316 15.33 -6.66 -8.86
N ILE A 317 16.58 -6.33 -9.16
CA ILE A 317 17.24 -5.07 -8.83
C ILE A 317 17.63 -4.40 -10.15
N LEU A 318 17.33 -3.10 -10.28
CA LEU A 318 17.96 -2.27 -11.31
C LEU A 318 19.30 -1.80 -10.77
N ASP A 319 20.39 -2.39 -11.26
CA ASP A 319 21.75 -1.94 -10.94
C ASP A 319 22.02 -0.64 -11.70
N LEU A 320 22.15 0.47 -10.96
CA LEU A 320 22.41 1.75 -11.57
C LEU A 320 23.87 1.85 -12.03
N THR A 321 24.78 1.02 -11.51
CA THR A 321 26.22 1.06 -11.81
C THR A 321 26.59 0.34 -13.10
N ASP A 322 25.71 -0.49 -13.66
CA ASP A 322 25.95 -1.15 -14.94
C ASP A 322 25.72 -0.19 -16.12
N THR A 323 26.74 0.64 -16.35
CA THR A 323 26.71 1.64 -17.42
C THR A 323 26.56 1.04 -18.82
N LYS A 324 26.97 -0.22 -19.03
CA LYS A 324 26.86 -0.91 -20.33
C LYS A 324 25.42 -1.33 -20.60
N GLU A 325 24.74 -1.88 -19.59
CA GLU A 325 23.32 -2.21 -19.69
C GLU A 325 22.46 -0.95 -19.81
N LEU A 326 22.71 0.07 -18.99
CA LEU A 326 21.99 1.35 -19.06
C LEU A 326 22.15 2.05 -20.42
N ALA A 327 23.34 1.99 -21.04
CA ALA A 327 23.58 2.56 -22.36
C ALA A 327 22.64 2.02 -23.44
N LYS A 328 22.06 0.82 -23.26
CA LYS A 328 21.04 0.27 -24.17
C LYS A 328 19.74 1.09 -24.19
N LEU A 329 19.49 1.90 -23.15
CA LEU A 329 18.34 2.80 -23.07
C LEU A 329 18.61 4.17 -23.69
N LYS A 330 19.87 4.54 -23.94
CA LYS A 330 20.28 5.87 -24.43
C LYS A 330 19.51 6.30 -25.67
N VAL A 331 19.35 5.42 -26.66
CA VAL A 331 18.62 5.75 -27.91
C VAL A 331 17.15 6.14 -27.67
N HIS A 332 16.54 5.66 -26.57
CA HIS A 332 15.14 5.93 -26.24
C HIS A 332 14.96 7.08 -25.23
N LEU A 333 16.00 7.38 -24.46
CA LEU A 333 15.99 8.36 -23.37
C LEU A 333 16.86 9.59 -23.64
N LYS A 334 17.53 9.67 -24.80
CA LYS A 334 18.35 10.81 -25.18
C LYS A 334 17.58 12.11 -25.03
N GLY A 335 18.14 13.05 -24.26
CA GLY A 335 17.53 14.35 -24.00
C GLY A 335 16.42 14.34 -22.95
N ALA A 336 16.10 13.21 -22.32
CA ALA A 336 15.07 13.12 -21.29
C ALA A 336 15.55 13.68 -19.95
N THR A 337 14.61 14.02 -19.06
CA THR A 337 14.87 14.26 -17.63
C THR A 337 14.58 12.99 -16.84
N LEU A 338 15.52 12.54 -16.01
CA LEU A 338 15.36 11.37 -15.14
C LEU A 338 14.90 11.80 -13.74
N LEU A 339 13.88 11.11 -13.22
CA LEU A 339 13.30 11.31 -11.89
C LEU A 339 13.41 10.01 -11.10
N LEU A 340 14.27 9.97 -10.08
CA LEU A 340 14.40 8.81 -9.21
C LEU A 340 13.48 8.99 -7.99
N GLU A 341 12.39 8.25 -7.97
CA GLU A 341 11.42 8.16 -6.88
C GLU A 341 11.82 7.01 -5.93
N SER A 342 13.07 7.06 -5.47
CA SER A 342 13.72 5.94 -4.80
C SER A 342 14.77 6.44 -3.80
N CYS A 343 14.60 6.08 -2.52
CA CYS A 343 15.37 6.62 -1.41
C CYS A 343 16.90 6.53 -1.63
N SER A 344 17.64 7.56 -1.19
CA SER A 344 19.12 7.59 -1.17
C SER A 344 19.85 7.39 -2.49
N THR A 345 19.17 7.33 -3.64
CA THR A 345 19.79 7.21 -4.97
C THR A 345 20.62 8.43 -5.36
N GLY A 346 20.40 9.59 -4.73
CA GLY A 346 21.20 10.81 -4.89
C GLY A 346 22.29 10.98 -3.83
N ARG A 347 22.49 10.01 -2.93
CA ARG A 347 23.49 10.11 -1.85
C ARG A 347 24.90 9.97 -2.45
N LYS A 348 25.76 10.96 -2.22
CA LYS A 348 27.18 10.86 -2.59
C LYS A 348 27.87 9.78 -1.73
N GLN A 349 28.62 8.89 -2.37
CA GLN A 349 29.53 7.97 -1.69
C GLN A 349 30.95 8.57 -1.76
N GLU A 350 31.71 8.51 -0.66
CA GLU A 350 32.98 9.25 -0.51
C GLU A 350 34.00 8.93 -1.62
N ASP A 351 34.02 7.68 -2.09
CA ASP A 351 35.00 7.18 -3.08
C ASP A 351 34.37 6.73 -4.40
N ARG A 352 33.14 7.15 -4.71
CA ARG A 352 32.49 6.80 -5.98
C ARG A 352 32.01 8.02 -6.72
N GLU A 353 31.96 7.88 -8.05
CA GLU A 353 31.33 8.86 -8.92
C GLU A 353 29.89 9.14 -8.46
N ASN A 354 29.48 10.40 -8.56
CA ASN A 354 28.11 10.79 -8.25
C ASN A 354 27.15 10.08 -9.22
N MET A 355 26.20 9.33 -8.67
CA MET A 355 25.23 8.57 -9.46
C MET A 355 24.44 9.43 -10.45
N ARG A 356 24.20 10.70 -10.11
CA ARG A 356 23.64 11.68 -11.04
C ARG A 356 24.51 11.87 -12.29
N GLU A 357 25.80 12.14 -12.12
CA GLU A 357 26.73 12.38 -13.23
C GLU A 357 26.91 11.14 -14.10
N MET A 358 27.02 9.97 -13.46
CA MET A 358 27.13 8.70 -14.14
C MET A 358 25.89 8.40 -14.98
N LEU A 359 24.68 8.57 -14.42
CA LEU A 359 23.43 8.37 -15.15
C LEU A 359 23.25 9.38 -16.29
N MET A 360 23.63 10.64 -16.08
CA MET A 360 23.62 11.67 -17.14
C MET A 360 24.47 11.23 -18.33
N ARG A 361 25.69 10.75 -18.09
CA ARG A 361 26.59 10.27 -19.14
C ARG A 361 26.08 8.99 -19.82
N SER A 362 25.70 7.99 -19.03
CA SER A 362 25.31 6.67 -19.54
C SER A 362 24.01 6.71 -20.37
N LEU A 363 23.05 7.53 -19.95
CA LEU A 363 21.74 7.62 -20.61
C LEU A 363 21.64 8.79 -21.61
N ASP A 364 22.59 9.72 -21.62
CA ASP A 364 22.52 10.97 -22.40
C ASP A 364 21.26 11.80 -22.04
N VAL A 365 20.95 11.83 -20.75
CA VAL A 365 19.83 12.59 -20.16
C VAL A 365 20.29 13.98 -19.76
N VAL A 366 19.39 14.95 -19.87
CA VAL A 366 19.73 16.37 -19.61
C VAL A 366 19.81 16.72 -18.14
N GLU A 367 19.13 15.95 -17.29
CA GLU A 367 19.01 16.23 -15.86
C GLU A 367 18.59 14.95 -15.12
N VAL A 368 19.04 14.82 -13.87
CA VAL A 368 18.66 13.72 -12.96
C VAL A 368 18.28 14.33 -11.61
N PHE A 369 17.03 14.14 -11.21
CA PHE A 369 16.55 14.44 -9.87
C PHE A 369 16.52 13.15 -9.03
N ALA A 370 17.17 13.17 -7.86
CA ALA A 370 17.26 12.02 -6.98
C ALA A 370 17.36 12.46 -5.50
N PRO A 371 16.73 11.73 -4.56
CA PRO A 371 16.79 12.06 -3.14
C PRO A 371 18.18 11.77 -2.57
N LYS A 372 18.75 12.76 -1.88
CA LYS A 372 20.05 12.64 -1.20
C LYS A 372 20.01 11.81 0.08
N GLU A 373 18.83 11.72 0.69
CA GLU A 373 18.61 11.07 1.98
C GLU A 373 17.58 9.94 1.89
N MET A 374 17.42 9.20 2.97
CA MET A 374 16.35 8.21 3.09
C MET A 374 14.99 8.90 3.18
N SER A 375 14.34 9.14 2.04
CA SER A 375 12.97 9.64 1.97
C SER A 375 11.95 8.55 2.35
N ALA A 376 12.04 8.00 3.57
CA ALA A 376 11.25 6.86 4.02
C ALA A 376 9.73 7.14 3.87
N ALA A 377 9.14 6.71 2.75
CA ALA A 377 7.75 6.95 2.35
C ALA A 377 7.36 8.42 2.08
N GLY A 378 8.35 9.29 1.86
CA GLY A 378 8.20 10.73 1.71
C GLY A 378 7.28 11.19 0.57
N LYS A 379 6.73 12.41 0.62
CA LYS A 379 6.00 13.00 -0.51
C LYS A 379 7.00 13.68 -1.45
N THR A 380 6.91 13.38 -2.75
CA THR A 380 7.70 14.08 -3.78
C THR A 380 6.88 15.19 -4.43
N ILE A 381 7.38 16.43 -4.38
CA ILE A 381 6.73 17.59 -5.01
C ILE A 381 7.54 17.96 -6.24
N HIS A 382 6.89 17.94 -7.41
CA HIS A 382 7.54 18.30 -8.67
C HIS A 382 7.11 19.69 -9.12
N SER A 383 8.09 20.55 -9.38
CA SER A 383 7.84 21.86 -10.00
C SER A 383 8.00 21.73 -11.51
N VAL A 384 7.00 22.21 -12.25
CA VAL A 384 6.97 22.15 -13.71
C VAL A 384 6.88 23.56 -14.28
N GLU A 385 7.79 23.88 -15.20
CA GLU A 385 7.81 25.16 -15.91
C GLU A 385 7.73 24.95 -17.42
N ILE A 386 7.32 25.98 -18.16
CA ILE A 386 7.32 25.99 -19.62
C ILE A 386 8.63 26.61 -20.10
N ILE A 387 9.52 25.81 -20.66
CA ILE A 387 10.81 26.26 -21.21
C ILE A 387 10.78 26.03 -22.72
N ASN A 388 10.94 27.11 -23.50
CA ASN A 388 10.84 27.08 -24.96
C ASN A 388 9.54 26.42 -25.47
N GLY A 389 8.41 26.77 -24.84
CA GLY A 389 7.09 26.24 -25.18
C GLY A 389 6.83 24.78 -24.78
N LYS A 390 7.76 24.13 -24.07
CA LYS A 390 7.61 22.73 -23.62
C LYS A 390 7.64 22.64 -22.09
N PRO A 391 6.72 21.85 -21.47
CA PRO A 391 6.78 21.62 -20.04
C PRO A 391 8.02 20.80 -19.67
N ARG A 392 8.71 21.21 -18.60
CA ARG A 392 9.87 20.53 -18.05
C ARG A 392 9.80 20.51 -16.53
N VAL A 393 10.17 19.39 -15.91
CA VAL A 393 10.39 19.34 -14.47
C VAL A 393 11.69 20.09 -14.17
N VAL A 394 11.60 21.15 -13.37
CA VAL A 394 12.75 22.00 -12.99
C VAL A 394 13.20 21.74 -11.55
N ASN A 395 12.34 21.15 -10.73
CA ASN A 395 12.67 20.75 -9.37
C ASN A 395 11.89 19.51 -8.93
N ALA A 396 12.47 18.72 -8.04
CA ALA A 396 11.80 17.64 -7.32
C ALA A 396 12.22 17.67 -5.84
N ASP A 397 11.31 18.09 -4.97
CA ASP A 397 11.51 18.13 -3.52
C ASP A 397 11.03 16.83 -2.89
N TYR A 398 11.91 16.15 -2.16
CA TYR A 398 11.61 14.88 -1.50
C TYR A 398 11.42 15.13 0.01
N GLU A 399 10.17 15.29 0.46
CA GLU A 399 9.86 15.52 1.88
C GLU A 399 9.90 14.21 2.68
N LEU A 400 10.53 14.19 3.86
CA LEU A 400 10.52 13.03 4.75
C LEU A 400 9.13 12.79 5.38
N MET A 401 8.70 11.52 5.51
CA MET A 401 7.43 11.25 6.20
C MET A 401 7.46 11.59 7.68
N SER A 402 8.62 11.51 8.33
CA SER A 402 8.75 11.98 9.71
C SER A 402 8.33 13.44 9.81
N GLU A 403 8.78 14.30 8.90
CA GLU A 403 8.39 15.70 8.86
C GLU A 403 6.90 15.88 8.56
N ILE A 404 6.31 15.08 7.67
CA ILE A 404 4.87 15.12 7.38
C ILE A 404 4.07 14.70 8.62
N ILE A 405 4.48 13.62 9.29
CA ILE A 405 3.86 13.12 10.52
C ILE A 405 4.02 14.16 11.64
N MET A 406 5.19 14.79 11.76
CA MET A 406 5.47 15.84 12.74
C MET A 406 4.62 17.07 12.47
N ARG A 407 4.58 17.61 11.25
CA ARG A 407 3.69 18.74 10.88
C ARG A 407 2.22 18.38 11.08
N TYR A 408 1.81 17.14 10.81
CA TYR A 408 0.43 16.70 11.04
C TYR A 408 0.11 16.58 12.54
N ALA A 409 1.05 16.05 13.33
CA ALA A 409 0.94 15.98 14.78
C ALA A 409 0.92 17.38 15.40
N GLU A 410 1.79 18.29 14.97
CA GLU A 410 1.81 19.70 15.37
C GLU A 410 0.52 20.43 15.00
N ASN A 411 -0.03 20.20 13.80
CA ASN A 411 -1.28 20.83 13.38
C ASN A 411 -2.51 20.26 14.08
N LYS A 412 -2.57 18.94 14.36
CA LYS A 412 -3.65 18.36 15.17
C LYS A 412 -3.56 18.77 16.63
N ASN A 413 -2.34 18.77 17.16
CA ASN A 413 -2.08 19.19 18.51
C ASN A 413 -2.03 20.70 18.63
N LYS A 414 -2.18 21.50 17.56
CA LYS A 414 -2.25 22.97 17.68
C LYS A 414 -3.38 23.37 18.64
N SER A 415 -4.55 22.74 18.54
CA SER A 415 -5.63 22.91 19.54
C SER A 415 -5.29 22.48 20.97
N ILE A 416 -4.35 21.55 21.16
CA ILE A 416 -3.88 21.08 22.47
C ILE A 416 -2.73 21.96 22.98
N ILE A 417 -1.84 22.41 22.10
CA ILE A 417 -0.70 23.29 22.35
C ILE A 417 -1.19 24.71 22.63
N ASP A 418 -2.24 25.17 21.93
CA ASP A 418 -2.95 26.42 22.17
C ASP A 418 -3.70 26.34 23.52
N ALA A 419 -4.15 25.14 23.94
CA ALA A 419 -4.64 24.89 25.30
C ALA A 419 -3.55 24.81 26.38
N PHE A 420 -2.26 24.82 25.99
CA PHE A 420 -1.09 24.89 26.87
C PHE A 420 -0.32 26.21 26.73
N GLU A 421 -0.92 27.26 26.15
CA GLU A 421 -0.39 28.63 26.21
C GLU A 421 -0.35 29.11 27.67
N GLY A 422 0.79 28.85 28.32
CA GLY A 422 1.07 29.15 29.72
C GLY A 422 2.14 28.25 30.35
N ASP A 423 2.39 27.05 29.80
CA ASP A 423 3.32 26.07 30.40
C ASP A 423 4.44 25.67 29.42
N SER A 424 5.49 26.50 29.40
CA SER A 424 6.64 26.36 28.49
C SER A 424 7.42 25.04 28.65
N GLU A 425 7.34 24.42 29.83
CA GLU A 425 8.08 23.20 30.16
C GLU A 425 7.43 21.97 29.51
N LYS A 426 6.09 21.88 29.53
CA LYS A 426 5.35 20.82 28.81
C LYS A 426 5.52 20.90 27.30
N LYS A 427 5.57 22.10 26.73
CA LYS A 427 5.81 22.31 25.29
C LYS A 427 7.17 21.75 24.86
N ASN A 428 8.22 22.00 25.66
CA ASN A 428 9.56 21.49 25.39
C ASN A 428 9.67 19.97 25.56
N LYS A 429 8.98 19.41 26.56
CA LYS A 429 8.94 17.95 26.76
C LYS A 429 8.24 17.23 25.59
N LEU A 430 7.10 17.75 25.12
CA LEU A 430 6.36 17.15 24.01
C LEU A 430 7.16 17.20 22.70
N LYS A 431 7.87 18.30 22.43
CA LYS A 431 8.79 18.40 21.29
C LYS A 431 9.87 17.31 21.36
N LYS A 432 10.53 17.16 22.50
CA LYS A 432 11.60 16.18 22.70
C LYS A 432 11.13 14.71 22.60
N GLU A 433 9.88 14.43 22.93
CA GLU A 433 9.29 13.08 22.82
C GLU A 433 8.78 12.76 21.41
N LEU A 434 8.44 13.77 20.61
CA LEU A 434 8.00 13.60 19.23
C LEU A 434 9.17 13.49 18.23
N GLY A 435 10.38 13.86 18.65
CA GLY A 435 11.61 13.82 17.84
C GLY A 435 11.92 15.18 17.27
#